data_AF-D2MM80-F1
#
_entry.id   AF-D2MM80-F1
#
_cell.length_a   1.000
_cell.length_b   1.000
_cell.length_c   1.000
_cell.angle_alpha   90.00
_cell.angle_beta   90.00
_cell.angle_gamma   90.00
#
_symmetry.space_group_name_H-M   'P 1'
#
loop_
_entity.id
_entity.type
_entity.pdbx_description
1 polymer ?
#
loop_
_entity_poly.entity_id
_entity_poly.type
_entity_poly.pdbx_seq_one_letter_code
_entity_poly.pdbx_strand_id
1 'polypeptide(L)'
;MRIYNLNTHNENKRFLLSILIGLPASILMGYLFYLVSRWFTFRLDIFYIVIAYTISLLLKKVGRGVTKKFSILGACLAFVAIIVGDALILFGQNAINLLTNAIFFSQFIRIEVYSLTANLNALIGLLIRVSAIYEAYYYSVLF
;
A
#
# COMPACT_ATOMS: atom_id res chain seq x y z
N MET A 1 11.75 22.93 -37.57
CA MET A 1 11.80 22.84 -36.10
C MET A 1 11.17 21.51 -35.66
N ARG A 2 11.95 20.57 -35.13
CA ARG A 2 11.40 19.38 -34.45
C ARG A 2 10.95 19.83 -33.06
N ILE A 3 9.63 19.84 -32.82
CA ILE A 3 9.07 20.09 -31.49
C ILE A 3 9.46 18.88 -30.63
N TYR A 4 10.58 19.00 -29.91
CA TYR A 4 11.00 17.99 -28.95
C TYR A 4 9.98 17.99 -27.82
N ASN A 5 9.37 16.83 -27.61
CA ASN A 5 8.42 16.55 -26.55
C ASN A 5 9.16 16.54 -25.20
N LEU A 6 9.55 17.72 -24.70
CA LEU A 6 10.37 17.91 -23.49
C LEU A 6 9.62 17.53 -22.20
N ASN A 7 8.30 17.38 -22.25
CA ASN A 7 7.48 17.06 -21.10
C ASN A 7 7.44 15.56 -20.78
N THR A 8 7.48 14.67 -21.79
CA THR A 8 7.38 13.21 -21.57
C THR A 8 8.62 12.62 -20.89
N HIS A 9 9.81 13.14 -21.20
CA HIS A 9 11.04 12.66 -20.57
C HIS A 9 11.13 13.07 -19.08
N ASN A 10 10.62 14.25 -18.72
CA ASN A 10 10.53 14.70 -17.33
C ASN A 10 9.43 13.98 -16.54
N GLU A 11 8.32 13.62 -17.19
CA GLU A 11 7.25 12.82 -16.57
C GLU A 11 7.75 11.42 -16.18
N ASN A 12 8.41 10.72 -17.11
CA ASN A 12 8.93 9.37 -16.85
C ASN A 12 9.99 9.36 -15.72
N LYS A 13 10.86 10.38 -15.66
CA LYS A 13 11.84 10.54 -14.57
C LYS A 13 11.16 10.73 -13.21
N ARG A 14 10.11 11.57 -13.14
CA ARG A 14 9.33 11.79 -11.91
C ARG A 14 8.57 10.54 -11.47
N PHE A 15 8.04 9.79 -12.43
CA PHE A 15 7.36 8.53 -12.16
C PHE A 15 8.32 7.48 -11.59
N LEU A 16 9.49 7.30 -12.21
CA LEU A 16 10.51 6.37 -11.71
C LEU A 16 10.99 6.75 -10.32
N LEU A 17 11.22 8.05 -10.07
CA LEU A 17 11.58 8.56 -8.75
C LEU A 17 10.48 8.30 -7.71
N SER A 18 9.21 8.42 -8.11
CA SER A 18 8.07 8.12 -7.23
C SER A 18 7.96 6.64 -6.90
N ILE A 19 8.29 5.74 -7.83
CA ILE A 19 8.41 4.30 -7.54
C ILE A 19 9.55 4.07 -6.54
N LEU A 20 10.72 4.65 -6.80
CA LEU A 20 11.93 4.42 -6.01
C LEU A 20 11.77 4.89 -4.56
N ILE A 21 11.06 5.99 -4.32
CA ILE A 21 10.77 6.49 -2.96
C ILE A 21 9.51 5.83 -2.39
N GLY A 22 8.50 5.59 -3.22
CA GLY A 22 7.19 5.08 -2.80
C GLY A 22 7.23 3.64 -2.30
N LEU A 23 8.00 2.76 -2.92
CA LEU A 23 8.14 1.35 -2.49
C LEU A 23 8.76 1.21 -1.09
N PRO A 24 9.91 1.84 -0.79
CA PRO A 24 10.46 1.84 0.57
C PRO A 24 9.48 2.46 1.57
N ALA A 25 8.79 3.55 1.18
CA ALA A 25 7.82 4.21 2.03
C ALA A 25 6.61 3.32 2.35
N SER A 26 6.09 2.54 1.39
CA SER A 26 4.97 1.64 1.64
C SER A 26 5.35 0.49 2.58
N ILE A 27 6.55 -0.07 2.41
CA ILE A 27 7.10 -1.10 3.31
C ILE A 27 7.28 -0.53 4.73
N LEU A 28 7.88 0.66 4.84
CA LEU A 28 8.06 1.35 6.13
C LEU A 28 6.72 1.64 6.81
N MET A 29 5.71 2.08 6.06
CA MET A 29 4.38 2.33 6.61
C MET A 29 3.71 1.03 7.09
N GLY A 30 3.83 -0.07 6.35
CA GLY A 30 3.37 -1.38 6.81
C GLY A 30 4.06 -1.83 8.10
N TYR A 31 5.37 -1.59 8.22
CA TYR A 31 6.12 -1.88 9.45
C TYR A 31 5.71 -0.99 10.63
N LEU A 32 5.52 0.31 10.40
CA LEU A 32 5.01 1.23 11.43
C LEU A 32 3.62 0.80 11.90
N PHE A 33 2.75 0.35 10.99
CA PHE A 33 1.44 -0.17 11.35
C PHE A 33 1.51 -1.40 12.23
N TYR A 34 2.41 -2.35 11.92
CA TYR A 34 2.69 -3.49 12.79
C TYR A 34 3.10 -3.03 14.20
N LEU A 35 4.02 -2.06 14.30
CA LEU A 35 4.45 -1.54 15.60
C LEU A 35 3.29 -0.93 16.38
N VAL A 36 2.44 -0.12 15.74
CA VAL A 36 1.26 0.48 16.38
C VAL A 36 0.27 -0.61 16.80
N SER A 37 0.02 -1.61 15.94
CA SER A 37 -0.91 -2.69 16.21
C SER A 37 -0.52 -3.55 17.41
N ARG A 38 0.76 -3.61 17.79
CA ARG A 38 1.18 -4.30 19.02
C ARG A 38 0.65 -3.68 20.30
N TRP A 39 0.29 -2.39 20.29
CA TRP A 39 -0.23 -1.69 21.46
C TRP A 39 -1.75 -1.85 21.62
N PHE A 40 -2.44 -2.29 20.57
CA PHE A 40 -3.90 -2.42 20.55
C PHE A 40 -4.30 -3.88 20.37
N THR A 41 -5.21 -4.36 21.21
CA THR A 41 -5.67 -5.76 21.15
C THR A 41 -6.69 -6.00 20.03
N PHE A 42 -7.30 -4.94 19.49
CA PHE A 42 -8.31 -5.02 18.43
C PHE A 42 -7.72 -4.73 17.05
N ARG A 43 -8.28 -5.34 16.00
CA ARG A 43 -7.91 -5.04 14.60
C ARG A 43 -8.28 -3.60 14.27
N LEU A 44 -7.26 -2.78 14.00
CA LEU A 44 -7.38 -1.37 13.67
C LEU A 44 -7.38 -1.15 12.16
N ASP A 45 -8.31 -1.79 11.44
CA ASP A 45 -8.35 -1.72 9.97
C ASP A 45 -8.47 -0.26 9.45
N ILE A 46 -9.06 0.65 10.25
CA ILE A 46 -9.15 2.09 9.95
C ILE A 46 -7.79 2.75 9.71
N PHE A 47 -6.72 2.27 10.34
CA PHE A 47 -5.39 2.83 10.14
C PHE A 47 -4.86 2.59 8.72
N TYR A 48 -5.38 1.59 7.99
CA TYR A 48 -5.05 1.42 6.58
C TYR A 48 -5.49 2.61 5.73
N ILE A 49 -6.56 3.31 6.09
CA ILE A 49 -6.99 4.54 5.41
C ILE A 49 -5.96 5.64 5.64
N VAL A 50 -5.47 5.79 6.88
CA VAL A 50 -4.43 6.78 7.22
C VAL A 50 -3.15 6.49 6.45
N ILE A 51 -2.73 5.23 6.40
CA ILE A 51 -1.54 4.79 5.65
C ILE A 51 -1.71 5.09 4.16
N ALA A 52 -2.82 4.69 3.57
CA ALA A 52 -3.15 4.98 2.17
C ALA A 52 -3.07 6.48 1.86
N TYR A 53 -3.66 7.31 2.71
CA TYR A 53 -3.64 8.76 2.57
C TYR A 53 -2.21 9.33 2.65
N THR A 54 -1.40 8.87 3.61
CA THR A 54 0.00 9.32 3.72
C THR A 54 0.85 8.94 2.51
N ILE A 55 0.64 7.74 1.94
CA ILE A 55 1.30 7.30 0.70
C ILE A 55 0.89 8.22 -0.46
N SER A 56 -0.40 8.55 -0.59
CA SER A 56 -0.89 9.47 -1.61
C SER A 56 -0.30 10.87 -1.49
N LEU A 57 -0.18 11.41 -0.27
CA LEU A 57 0.46 12.70 -0.05
C LEU A 57 1.93 12.68 -0.44
N LEU A 58 2.65 11.59 -0.15
CA LEU A 58 4.04 11.42 -0.54
C LEU A 58 4.17 11.40 -2.07
N LEU A 59 3.32 10.62 -2.76
CA LEU A 59 3.28 10.58 -4.22
C LEU A 59 2.95 11.93 -4.85
N LYS A 60 2.03 12.71 -4.26
CA LYS A 60 1.74 14.08 -4.70
C LYS A 60 2.95 15.00 -4.59
N LYS A 61 3.68 14.94 -3.46
CA LYS A 61 4.87 15.77 -3.25
C LYS A 61 6.01 15.40 -4.21
N VAL A 62 6.22 14.11 -4.44
CA VAL A 62 7.36 13.60 -5.21
C VAL A 62 7.10 13.60 -6.71
N GLY A 63 5.97 13.05 -7.15
CA GLY A 63 5.63 12.87 -8.57
C GLY A 63 4.92 14.06 -9.19
N ARG A 64 4.34 14.96 -8.37
CA ARG A 64 3.42 16.02 -8.78
C ARG A 64 2.19 15.50 -9.54
N GLY A 65 1.80 14.24 -9.33
CA GLY A 65 0.44 13.69 -9.52
C GLY A 65 -0.34 14.07 -10.80
N VAL A 66 0.32 14.33 -11.93
CA VAL A 66 -0.36 14.92 -13.11
C VAL A 66 -1.14 13.89 -13.93
N THR A 67 -0.74 12.60 -13.89
CA THR A 67 -1.30 11.57 -14.80
C THR A 67 -1.88 10.38 -14.06
N LYS A 68 -2.85 9.69 -14.68
CA LYS A 68 -3.54 8.49 -14.13
C LYS A 68 -2.60 7.36 -13.72
N LYS A 69 -1.37 7.33 -14.25
CA LYS A 69 -0.32 6.39 -13.85
C LYS A 69 0.02 6.52 -12.36
N PHE A 70 -0.05 7.72 -11.80
CA PHE A 70 0.20 7.96 -10.38
C PHE A 70 -0.96 7.48 -9.49
N SER A 71 -2.21 7.50 -9.97
CA SER A 71 -3.34 6.88 -9.25
C SER A 71 -3.15 5.37 -9.10
N ILE A 72 -2.78 4.69 -10.20
CA ILE A 72 -2.53 3.25 -10.18
C ILE A 72 -1.35 2.93 -9.27
N LEU A 73 -0.27 3.72 -9.33
CA LEU A 73 0.88 3.57 -8.44
C LEU A 73 0.49 3.72 -6.97
N GLY A 74 -0.35 4.71 -6.64
CA GLY A 74 -0.87 4.90 -5.28
C GLY A 74 -1.66 3.72 -4.77
N ALA A 75 -2.57 3.19 -5.58
CA ALA A 75 -3.32 1.98 -5.27
C ALA A 75 -2.40 0.77 -5.04
N CYS A 76 -1.41 0.57 -5.92
CA CYS A 76 -0.44 -0.52 -5.77
C CYS A 76 0.41 -0.38 -4.51
N LEU A 77 0.89 0.82 -4.19
CA LEU A 77 1.69 1.06 -2.99
C LEU A 77 0.88 0.90 -1.71
N ALA A 78 -0.38 1.35 -1.69
CA ALA A 78 -1.28 1.10 -0.57
C ALA A 78 -1.56 -0.39 -0.38
N PHE A 79 -1.79 -1.12 -1.47
CA PHE A 79 -1.96 -2.57 -1.43
C PHE A 79 -0.72 -3.29 -0.88
N VAL A 80 0.48 -2.89 -1.32
CA VAL A 80 1.74 -3.41 -0.77
C VAL A 80 1.87 -3.11 0.73
N ALA A 81 1.54 -1.89 1.17
CA ALA A 81 1.60 -1.54 2.58
C ALA A 81 0.65 -2.37 3.44
N ILE A 82 -0.57 -2.64 2.94
CA ILE A 82 -1.56 -3.50 3.61
C ILE A 82 -1.01 -4.92 3.74
N ILE A 83 -0.57 -5.54 2.65
CA ILE A 83 -0.02 -6.91 2.67
C ILE A 83 1.16 -7.03 3.61
N VAL A 84 2.10 -6.08 3.55
CA VAL A 84 3.27 -6.07 4.43
C VAL A 84 2.85 -5.93 5.89
N GLY A 85 1.89 -5.04 6.18
CA GLY A 85 1.32 -4.88 7.51
C GLY A 85 0.68 -6.16 8.04
N ASP A 86 -0.22 -6.78 7.26
CA ASP A 86 -0.90 -8.03 7.64
C ASP A 86 0.10 -9.17 7.84
N ALA A 87 1.08 -9.32 6.95
CA ALA A 87 2.13 -10.34 7.08
C ALA A 87 2.93 -10.18 8.37
N LEU A 88 3.29 -8.94 8.73
CA LEU A 88 4.02 -8.64 9.97
C LEU A 88 3.14 -8.83 11.22
N ILE A 89 1.85 -8.51 11.15
CA ILE A 89 0.93 -8.73 12.27
C ILE A 89 0.74 -10.23 12.54
N LEU A 90 0.61 -11.04 11.49
CA LEU A 90 0.37 -12.47 11.61
C LEU A 90 1.62 -13.27 12.01
N PHE A 91 2.77 -12.96 11.41
CA PHE A 91 4.01 -13.75 11.59
C PHE A 91 5.11 -13.01 12.37
N GLY A 92 4.91 -11.74 12.72
CA GLY A 92 5.93 -10.92 13.37
C GLY A 92 7.17 -10.77 12.49
N GLN A 93 8.35 -10.84 13.12
CA GLN A 93 9.63 -10.77 12.41
C GLN A 93 9.86 -11.96 11.46
N ASN A 94 9.14 -13.07 11.64
CA ASN A 94 9.22 -14.23 10.76
C ASN A 94 8.54 -14.01 9.39
N ALA A 95 7.90 -12.86 9.17
CA ALA A 95 7.30 -12.51 7.88
C ALA A 95 8.32 -12.53 6.72
N ILE A 96 9.61 -12.35 7.00
CA ILE A 96 10.68 -12.44 5.98
C ILE A 96 10.72 -13.85 5.35
N ASN A 97 10.36 -14.89 6.11
CA ASN A 97 10.32 -16.27 5.63
C ASN A 97 9.22 -16.52 4.58
N LEU A 98 8.25 -15.60 4.44
CA LEU A 98 7.24 -15.65 3.38
C LEU A 98 7.86 -15.52 1.99
N LEU A 99 8.99 -14.81 1.88
CA LEU A 99 9.68 -14.58 0.60
C LEU A 99 10.50 -15.79 0.14
N THR A 100 10.93 -16.63 1.08
CA THR A 100 11.86 -17.75 0.83
C THR A 100 11.20 -19.11 0.94
N ASN A 101 10.10 -19.23 1.69
CA ASN A 101 9.43 -20.50 1.96
C ASN A 101 7.99 -20.51 1.45
N ALA A 102 7.75 -21.32 0.42
CA ALA A 102 6.44 -21.47 -0.21
C ALA A 102 5.35 -21.97 0.75
N ILE A 103 5.71 -22.75 1.79
CA ILE A 103 4.76 -23.26 2.77
C ILE A 103 4.22 -22.10 3.61
N PHE A 104 5.11 -21.25 4.13
CA PHE A 104 4.71 -20.04 4.88
C PHE A 104 3.84 -19.13 4.02
N PHE A 105 4.20 -18.93 2.75
CA PHE A 105 3.41 -18.12 1.83
C PHE A 105 2.00 -18.68 1.60
N SER A 106 1.88 -20.00 1.40
CA SER A 106 0.56 -20.64 1.26
C SER A 106 -0.29 -20.54 2.53
N GLN A 107 0.34 -20.62 3.71
CA GLN A 107 -0.33 -20.43 4.99
C GLN A 107 -0.82 -19.00 5.17
N PHE A 108 -0.01 -18.00 4.81
CA PHE A 108 -0.41 -16.59 4.81
C PHE A 108 -1.66 -16.37 3.95
N ILE A 109 -1.64 -16.81 2.69
CA ILE A 109 -2.81 -16.66 1.79
C ILE A 109 -4.04 -17.32 2.40
N ARG A 110 -3.91 -18.53 2.95
CA ARG A 110 -5.05 -19.25 3.52
C ARG A 110 -5.63 -18.53 4.74
N ILE A 111 -4.77 -18.03 5.63
CA ILE A 111 -5.18 -17.26 6.81
C ILE A 111 -5.85 -15.96 6.36
N GLU A 112 -5.30 -15.28 5.37
CA GLU A 112 -5.81 -14.01 4.87
C GLU A 112 -7.18 -14.18 4.20
N VAL A 113 -7.33 -15.18 3.33
CA VAL A 113 -8.63 -15.47 2.69
C VAL A 113 -9.68 -15.87 3.72
N TYR A 114 -9.30 -16.66 4.73
CA TYR A 114 -10.20 -17.01 5.83
C TYR A 114 -10.56 -15.78 6.68
N SER A 115 -9.57 -14.93 6.98
CA SER A 115 -9.76 -13.72 7.80
C SER A 115 -10.67 -12.69 7.15
N LEU A 116 -10.84 -12.75 5.82
CA LEU A 116 -11.72 -11.92 4.99
C LEU A 116 -13.14 -12.49 4.82
N THR A 117 -13.33 -13.80 5.03
CA THR A 117 -14.61 -14.50 4.75
C THR A 117 -15.29 -15.06 6.00
N ALA A 118 -14.61 -15.05 7.16
CA ALA A 118 -15.07 -15.75 8.34
C ALA A 118 -16.33 -15.16 9.00
N ASN A 119 -16.53 -13.83 8.99
CA ASN A 119 -17.59 -13.16 9.76
C ASN A 119 -17.98 -11.80 9.16
N LEU A 120 -19.10 -11.20 9.59
CA LEU A 120 -19.50 -9.83 9.18
C LEU A 120 -18.42 -8.77 9.47
N ASN A 121 -17.70 -8.90 10.58
CA ASN A 121 -16.57 -8.01 10.90
C ASN A 121 -15.42 -8.13 9.88
N ALA A 122 -15.20 -9.32 9.30
CA ALA A 122 -14.23 -9.51 8.24
C ALA A 122 -14.63 -8.78 6.96
N LEU A 123 -15.93 -8.79 6.64
CA LEU A 123 -16.48 -8.05 5.50
C LEU A 123 -16.29 -6.53 5.68
N ILE A 124 -16.50 -6.02 6.90
CA ILE A 124 -16.25 -4.62 7.23
C ILE A 124 -14.75 -4.28 7.07
N GLY A 125 -13.85 -5.13 7.58
CA GLY A 125 -12.40 -4.97 7.40
C GLY A 125 -12.00 -4.96 5.92
N LEU A 126 -12.60 -5.83 5.11
CA LEU A 126 -12.39 -5.86 3.66
C LEU A 126 -12.85 -4.54 3.00
N LEU A 127 -14.05 -4.06 3.33
CA LEU A 127 -14.56 -2.78 2.82
C LEU A 127 -13.65 -1.62 3.20
N ILE A 128 -13.12 -1.60 4.42
CA ILE A 128 -12.16 -0.58 4.87
C ILE A 128 -10.89 -0.65 4.02
N ARG A 129 -10.33 -1.83 3.75
CA ARG A 129 -9.14 -1.99 2.90
C ARG A 129 -9.39 -1.55 1.47
N VAL A 130 -10.55 -1.90 0.91
CA VAL A 130 -10.96 -1.44 -0.44
C VAL A 130 -11.11 0.07 -0.46
N SER A 131 -11.73 0.66 0.57
CA SER A 131 -11.83 2.12 0.70
C SER A 131 -10.45 2.77 0.80
N ALA A 132 -9.51 2.19 1.56
CA ALA A 132 -8.15 2.71 1.67
C ALA A 132 -7.43 2.69 0.31
N ILE A 133 -7.57 1.61 -0.46
CA ILE A 133 -6.99 1.54 -1.81
C ILE A 133 -7.65 2.54 -2.76
N TYR A 134 -8.97 2.71 -2.66
CA TYR A 134 -9.73 3.70 -3.45
C TYR A 134 -9.30 5.14 -3.12
N GLU A 135 -9.19 5.46 -1.83
CA GLU A 135 -8.64 6.72 -1.33
C GLU A 135 -7.23 6.94 -1.86
N ALA A 136 -6.38 5.91 -1.82
CA ALA A 136 -5.04 5.99 -2.38
C ALA A 136 -5.06 6.28 -3.89
N TYR A 137 -5.98 5.67 -4.63
CA TYR A 137 -6.13 5.90 -6.06
C TYR A 137 -6.56 7.35 -6.37
N TYR A 138 -7.58 7.82 -5.66
CA TYR A 138 -8.20 9.13 -5.89
C TYR A 138 -7.26 10.27 -5.45
N TYR A 139 -6.71 10.17 -4.23
CA TYR A 139 -5.87 11.23 -3.67
C TYR A 139 -4.43 11.22 -4.17
N SER A 140 -3.99 10.26 -4.98
CA SER A 140 -2.63 10.29 -5.56
C SER A 140 -2.48 11.20 -6.79
N VAL A 141 -3.60 11.69 -7.34
CA VAL A 141 -3.60 12.63 -8.48
C VAL A 141 -4.05 14.02 -8.03
N LEU A 142 -3.49 15.04 -8.70
CA LEU A 142 -3.67 16.46 -8.36
C LEU A 142 -4.92 17.09 -8.99
N PHE A 143 -5.79 16.31 -9.64
CA PHE A 143 -7.01 16.76 -10.32
C PHE A 143 -8.17 15.81 -10.07
#